data_AF-B7PCR5-F1
#
_entry.id   AF-B7PCR5-F1
#
_cell.length_a   1.000
_cell.length_b   1.000
_cell.length_c   1.000
_cell.angle_alpha   90.00
_cell.angle_beta   90.00
_cell.angle_gamma   90.00
#
_symmetry.space_group_name_H-M   'P 1'
#
loop_
_entity.id
_entity.type
_entity.pdbx_description
1 polymer ?
#
loop_
_entity_poly.entity_id
_entity_poly.type
_entity_poly.pdbx_seq_one_letter_code
_entity_poly.pdbx_strand_id
1 'polypeptide(L)'
;MDEPADESLPTPKQTWRKVLYEDQNVPDNYVDQSFLCQLRKNVNPVQFTVPQALYAATGVTQQISRAVLFVVLYAWLKEGKLQCIRSLSCPPNSLALCFTTCFCVGSVLADLRRAAIFVAFGFSLAPILKTLTETISTDTVYAMAAGMLLLHLVTHDYSEDANNAWSTVSLNGALFAAVCLASRLPGIGPVFALSTLAVALFLLAPLL
;
A
#
# COMPACT_ATOMS: atom_id res chain seq x y z
N MET A 1 -45.88 46.00 -59.77
CA MET A 1 -44.50 46.51 -59.65
C MET A 1 -43.78 45.48 -58.82
N ASP A 2 -43.20 44.51 -59.52
CA ASP A 2 -42.53 43.34 -58.98
C ASP A 2 -41.23 43.76 -58.30
N GLU A 3 -41.07 43.34 -57.05
CA GLU A 3 -39.88 43.55 -56.21
C GLU A 3 -38.80 42.55 -56.66
N PRO A 4 -37.60 42.98 -57.07
CA PRO A 4 -36.62 42.08 -57.63
C PRO A 4 -36.03 41.20 -56.53
N ALA A 5 -35.94 39.90 -56.82
CA ALA A 5 -35.30 38.91 -55.97
C ALA A 5 -33.85 39.29 -55.67
N ASP A 6 -33.52 39.34 -54.37
CA ASP A 6 -32.15 39.43 -53.87
C ASP A 6 -31.38 38.18 -54.31
N GLU A 7 -30.67 38.31 -55.42
CA GLU A 7 -29.69 37.33 -55.91
C GLU A 7 -28.47 37.38 -54.99
N SER A 8 -28.64 36.86 -53.78
CA SER A 8 -27.56 36.69 -52.81
C SER A 8 -26.48 35.81 -53.43
N LEU A 9 -25.31 36.43 -53.66
CA LEU A 9 -24.08 35.77 -54.09
C LEU A 9 -23.87 34.49 -53.27
N PRO A 10 -23.45 33.36 -53.87
CA PRO A 10 -23.21 32.14 -53.12
C PRO A 10 -22.16 32.44 -52.05
N THR A 11 -22.59 32.45 -50.79
CA THR A 11 -21.69 32.63 -49.65
C THR A 11 -20.68 31.48 -49.71
N PRO A 12 -19.37 31.77 -49.62
CA PRO A 12 -18.37 30.72 -49.64
C PRO A 12 -18.70 29.76 -48.50
N LYS A 13 -18.85 28.48 -48.83
CA LYS A 13 -19.20 27.43 -47.88
C LYS A 13 -18.18 27.44 -46.74
N GLN A 14 -18.56 27.99 -45.59
CA GLN A 14 -17.66 28.14 -44.44
C GLN A 14 -17.39 26.74 -43.87
N THR A 15 -16.13 26.31 -43.96
CA THR A 15 -15.69 25.04 -43.37
C THR A 15 -15.59 25.20 -41.87
N TRP A 16 -16.15 24.25 -41.12
CA TRP A 16 -16.03 24.21 -39.67
C TRP A 16 -14.56 24.21 -39.21
N ARG A 17 -14.28 24.95 -38.15
CA ARG A 17 -12.97 25.15 -37.50
C ARG A 17 -13.15 25.00 -35.99
N LYS A 18 -12.13 24.45 -35.34
CA LYS A 18 -12.12 24.18 -33.90
C LYS A 18 -11.78 25.45 -33.09
N VAL A 19 -12.68 26.43 -33.14
CA VAL A 19 -12.58 27.71 -32.43
C VAL A 19 -13.80 27.85 -31.52
N LEU A 20 -13.60 28.12 -30.24
CA LEU A 20 -14.67 28.05 -29.22
C LEU A 20 -15.70 29.19 -29.33
N TYR A 21 -15.32 30.37 -29.84
CA TYR A 21 -16.13 31.59 -29.78
C TYR A 21 -16.46 32.20 -31.15
N GLU A 22 -16.16 31.50 -32.25
CA GLU A 22 -16.49 31.97 -33.60
C GLU A 22 -17.83 31.37 -34.01
N ASP A 23 -18.79 32.20 -34.39
CA ASP A 23 -20.04 31.73 -35.01
C ASP A 23 -19.73 31.20 -36.41
N GLN A 24 -20.07 29.94 -36.63
CA GLN A 24 -19.76 29.18 -37.84
C GLN A 24 -21.01 28.63 -38.51
N ASN A 25 -22.20 29.11 -38.11
CA ASN A 25 -23.48 28.74 -38.71
C ASN A 25 -23.74 27.22 -38.70
N VAL A 26 -23.29 26.55 -37.65
CA VAL A 26 -23.53 25.13 -37.35
C VAL A 26 -24.30 25.03 -36.02
N PRO A 27 -25.16 24.02 -35.84
CA PRO A 27 -25.87 23.86 -34.57
C PRO A 27 -24.89 23.54 -33.42
N ASP A 28 -25.23 23.91 -32.18
CA ASP A 28 -24.38 23.74 -30.99
C ASP A 28 -23.92 22.29 -30.74
N ASN A 29 -24.67 21.31 -31.25
CA ASN A 29 -24.36 19.88 -31.13
C ASN A 29 -23.63 19.30 -32.36
N TYR A 30 -23.15 20.14 -33.28
CA TYR A 30 -22.41 19.70 -34.45
C TYR A 30 -21.05 19.11 -34.05
N VAL A 31 -20.78 17.88 -34.49
CA VAL A 31 -19.49 17.20 -34.35
C VAL A 31 -18.92 16.95 -35.73
N ASP A 32 -17.73 17.50 -35.98
CA ASP A 32 -17.05 17.34 -37.26
C ASP A 32 -16.57 15.90 -37.51
N GLN A 33 -16.55 15.47 -38.78
CA GLN A 33 -16.08 14.13 -39.17
C GLN A 33 -14.61 13.87 -38.78
N SER A 34 -13.78 14.93 -38.72
CA SER A 34 -12.39 14.83 -38.30
C SER A 34 -12.21 14.73 -36.78
N PHE A 35 -13.28 14.87 -35.98
CA PHE A 35 -13.23 14.85 -34.52
C PHE A 35 -12.56 13.59 -33.97
N LEU A 36 -12.99 12.41 -34.46
CA LEU A 36 -12.40 11.14 -34.05
C LEU A 36 -11.01 10.92 -34.64
N CYS A 37 -10.71 11.52 -35.79
CA CYS A 37 -9.36 11.51 -36.38
C CYS A 37 -8.37 12.32 -35.53
N GLN A 38 -8.85 13.36 -34.84
CA GLN A 38 -8.06 14.18 -33.90
C GLN A 38 -7.98 13.57 -32.50
N LEU A 39 -8.63 12.44 -32.24
CA LEU A 39 -8.60 11.78 -30.94
C LEU A 39 -7.19 11.24 -30.67
N ARG A 40 -6.42 11.96 -29.84
CA ARG A 40 -5.13 11.47 -29.38
C ARG A 40 -5.34 10.38 -28.32
N LYS A 41 -5.07 9.13 -28.68
CA LYS A 41 -5.03 8.00 -27.74
C LYS A 41 -3.59 7.79 -27.27
N ASN A 42 -3.40 7.54 -25.98
CA ASN A 42 -2.09 7.17 -25.41
C ASN A 42 -0.96 8.13 -25.79
N VAL A 43 -1.13 9.43 -25.53
CA VAL A 43 -0.15 10.47 -25.86
C VAL A 43 1.23 10.20 -25.24
N ASN A 44 1.26 9.58 -24.06
CA ASN A 44 2.48 9.18 -23.36
C ASN A 44 2.37 7.69 -22.96
N PRO A 45 2.57 6.74 -23.88
CA PRO A 45 2.55 5.33 -23.53
C PRO A 45 3.83 5.01 -22.76
N VAL A 46 3.71 4.78 -21.46
CA VAL A 46 4.83 4.29 -20.64
C VAL A 46 5.07 2.83 -21.02
N GLN A 47 6.16 2.56 -21.73
CA GLN A 47 6.56 1.20 -22.07
C GLN A 47 7.41 0.63 -20.95
N PHE A 48 6.92 -0.41 -20.29
CA PHE A 48 7.68 -1.15 -19.30
C PHE A 48 8.43 -2.28 -19.97
N THR A 49 9.73 -2.38 -19.70
CA THR A 49 10.51 -3.56 -20.09
C THR A 49 10.11 -4.72 -19.18
N VAL A 50 10.04 -5.95 -19.68
CA VAL A 50 9.76 -7.16 -18.88
C VAL A 50 10.53 -7.22 -17.54
N PRO A 51 11.85 -6.96 -17.45
CA PRO A 51 12.56 -6.93 -16.18
C PRO A 51 12.08 -5.84 -15.22
N GLN A 52 11.70 -4.66 -15.72
CA GLN A 52 11.16 -3.58 -14.88
C GLN A 52 9.79 -3.96 -14.33
N ALA A 53 8.95 -4.60 -15.16
CA ALA A 53 7.66 -5.12 -14.72
C ALA A 53 7.82 -6.24 -13.67
N LEU A 54 8.79 -7.13 -13.86
CA LEU A 54 9.12 -8.18 -12.89
C LEU A 54 9.63 -7.59 -11.57
N TYR A 55 10.50 -6.57 -11.63
CA TYR A 55 10.98 -5.86 -10.45
C TYR A 55 9.85 -5.14 -9.69
N ALA A 56 8.94 -4.47 -10.40
CA ALA A 56 7.78 -3.85 -9.76
C ALA A 56 6.86 -4.92 -9.11
N ALA A 57 6.69 -6.07 -9.77
CA ALA A 57 5.87 -7.17 -9.26
C ALA A 57 6.45 -7.80 -7.97
N THR A 58 7.78 -7.82 -7.80
CA THR A 58 8.39 -8.37 -6.56
C THR A 58 8.06 -7.50 -5.35
N GLY A 59 8.04 -6.17 -5.49
CA GLY A 59 7.65 -5.25 -4.40
C GLY A 59 6.23 -5.53 -3.87
N VAL A 60 5.26 -5.68 -4.78
CA VAL A 60 3.87 -6.02 -4.42
C VAL A 60 3.79 -7.40 -3.78
N THR A 61 4.42 -8.40 -4.40
CA THR A 61 4.42 -9.78 -3.89
C THR A 61 5.04 -9.88 -2.51
N GLN A 62 6.11 -9.11 -2.26
CA GLN A 62 6.80 -9.06 -0.97
C GLN A 62 5.91 -8.46 0.13
N GLN A 63 5.12 -7.43 -0.16
CA GLN A 63 4.23 -6.87 0.86
C GLN A 63 3.04 -7.78 1.16
N ILE A 64 2.49 -8.44 0.13
CA ILE A 64 1.46 -9.47 0.32
C ILE A 64 2.02 -10.62 1.17
N SER A 65 3.24 -11.09 0.90
CA SER A 65 3.85 -12.18 1.65
C SER A 65 4.09 -11.80 3.12
N ARG A 66 4.49 -10.55 3.41
CA ARG A 66 4.62 -10.03 4.78
C ARG A 66 3.28 -9.98 5.51
N ALA A 67 2.22 -9.48 4.87
CA ALA A 67 0.89 -9.42 5.45
C ALA A 67 0.33 -10.83 5.75
N VAL A 68 0.49 -11.77 4.82
CA VAL A 68 0.08 -13.17 5.01
C VAL A 68 0.89 -13.83 6.13
N LEU A 69 2.22 -13.65 6.13
CA LEU A 69 3.11 -14.18 7.16
C LEU A 69 2.69 -13.67 8.55
N PHE A 70 2.37 -12.39 8.68
CA PHE A 70 1.88 -11.80 9.92
C PHE A 70 0.60 -12.50 10.42
N VAL A 71 -0.38 -12.74 9.54
CA VAL A 71 -1.63 -13.43 9.89
C VAL A 71 -1.41 -14.89 10.26
N VAL A 72 -0.53 -15.60 9.55
CA VAL A 72 -0.17 -17.00 9.87
C VAL A 72 0.50 -17.09 11.24
N LEU A 73 1.44 -16.19 11.53
CA LEU A 73 2.12 -16.14 12.81
C LEU A 73 1.16 -15.78 13.95
N TYR A 74 0.19 -14.89 13.71
CA TYR A 74 -0.91 -14.65 14.64
C TYR A 74 -1.71 -15.92 14.94
N ALA A 75 -2.09 -16.68 13.91
CA ALA A 75 -2.85 -17.92 14.09
C ALA A 75 -2.07 -18.94 14.93
N TRP A 76 -0.76 -19.09 14.69
CA TRP A 76 0.11 -19.96 15.48
C TRP A 76 0.26 -19.51 16.93
N LEU A 77 0.37 -18.21 17.17
CA LEU A 77 0.41 -17.63 18.52
C LEU A 77 -0.91 -17.87 19.26
N LYS A 78 -2.05 -17.76 18.56
CA LYS A 78 -3.39 -17.98 19.13
C LYS A 78 -3.60 -19.44 19.54
N GLU A 79 -3.14 -20.39 18.74
CA GLU A 79 -3.25 -21.83 19.02
C GLU A 79 -2.22 -22.33 20.06
N GLY A 80 -1.29 -21.48 20.51
CA GLY A 80 -0.23 -21.87 21.44
C GLY A 80 0.78 -22.87 20.84
N LYS A 81 0.77 -23.07 19.52
CA LYS A 81 1.68 -23.98 18.79
C LYS A 81 3.07 -23.34 18.57
N LEU A 82 3.62 -22.68 19.60
CA LEU A 82 4.94 -22.06 19.55
C LEU A 82 6.09 -23.08 19.40
N GLN A 83 5.82 -24.38 19.53
CA GLN A 83 6.80 -25.42 19.20
C GLN A 83 7.16 -25.43 17.69
N CYS A 84 6.31 -24.90 16.81
CA CYS A 84 6.58 -24.75 15.37
C CYS A 84 7.49 -23.55 15.03
N ILE A 85 7.62 -22.55 15.92
CA ILE A 85 8.57 -21.45 15.71
C ILE A 85 10.02 -21.95 15.89
N ARG A 86 10.22 -23.04 16.66
CA ARG A 86 11.51 -23.75 16.75
C ARG A 86 11.81 -24.63 15.52
N SER A 87 10.85 -24.86 14.63
CA SER A 87 11.08 -25.56 13.34
C SER A 87 11.13 -24.60 12.14
N LEU A 88 10.61 -23.37 12.25
CA LEU A 88 10.72 -22.34 11.22
C LEU A 88 12.06 -21.57 11.27
N SER A 89 12.94 -21.89 12.21
CA SER A 89 14.33 -21.38 12.26
C SER A 89 15.25 -21.99 11.19
N CYS A 90 14.74 -22.23 9.99
CA CYS A 90 15.51 -22.61 8.80
C CYS A 90 14.73 -22.14 7.57
N PRO A 91 15.01 -20.93 7.06
CA PRO A 91 15.96 -20.86 5.97
C PRO A 91 17.27 -20.16 6.38
N PRO A 92 18.43 -20.83 6.25
CA PRO A 92 19.71 -20.29 6.67
C PRO A 92 20.23 -19.19 5.73
N ASN A 93 19.58 -18.92 4.60
CA ASN A 93 20.12 -17.99 3.60
C ASN A 93 19.71 -16.51 3.76
N SER A 94 18.59 -16.19 4.41
CA SER A 94 18.20 -14.78 4.63
C SER A 94 18.76 -14.21 5.93
N LEU A 95 18.91 -15.06 6.95
CA LEU A 95 19.53 -14.68 8.23
C LEU A 95 21.06 -14.67 8.12
N ALA A 96 21.68 -15.55 7.34
CA ALA A 96 23.14 -15.51 7.12
C ALA A 96 23.58 -14.26 6.34
N LEU A 97 22.75 -13.73 5.43
CA LEU A 97 23.05 -12.48 4.71
C LEU A 97 22.93 -11.26 5.64
N CYS A 98 21.96 -11.27 6.56
CA CYS A 98 21.84 -10.27 7.64
C CYS A 98 22.96 -10.42 8.69
N PHE A 99 23.42 -11.66 8.93
CA PHE A 99 24.49 -11.97 9.88
C PHE A 99 25.87 -11.60 9.34
N THR A 100 26.11 -11.73 8.03
CA THR A 100 27.36 -11.28 7.39
C THR A 100 27.42 -9.77 7.16
N THR A 101 26.29 -9.05 7.08
CA THR A 101 26.28 -7.59 6.92
C THR A 101 26.23 -6.80 8.23
N CYS A 102 25.68 -7.35 9.33
CA CYS A 102 25.58 -6.63 10.61
C CYS A 102 26.71 -6.85 11.62
N PHE A 103 27.57 -7.87 11.45
CA PHE A 103 28.63 -8.15 12.43
C PHE A 103 29.90 -7.30 12.18
N CYS A 104 29.76 -5.98 12.30
CA CYS A 104 30.89 -5.06 12.46
C CYS A 104 30.83 -4.45 13.86
N VAL A 105 31.73 -4.89 14.74
CA VAL A 105 31.73 -4.61 16.18
C VAL A 105 32.17 -3.18 16.46
N GLY A 106 31.29 -2.42 17.11
CA GLY A 106 31.62 -1.12 17.72
C GLY A 106 30.75 -0.71 18.92
N SER A 107 29.51 -1.18 19.08
CA SER A 107 28.66 -0.77 20.22
C SER A 107 27.64 -1.79 20.72
N VAL A 108 28.05 -3.05 20.94
CA VAL A 108 27.17 -4.12 21.46
C VAL A 108 26.37 -3.68 22.70
N LEU A 109 26.96 -2.87 23.59
CA LEU A 109 26.28 -2.36 24.78
C LEU A 109 25.18 -1.32 24.47
N ALA A 110 25.40 -0.46 23.48
CA ALA A 110 24.40 0.54 23.09
C ALA A 110 23.20 -0.13 22.42
N ASP A 111 23.44 -1.16 21.61
CA ASP A 111 22.39 -1.92 20.95
C ASP A 111 21.65 -2.81 21.95
N LEU A 112 22.35 -3.41 22.91
CA LEU A 112 21.73 -4.13 24.04
C LEU A 112 20.84 -3.20 24.88
N ARG A 113 21.31 -1.97 25.16
CA ARG A 113 20.53 -0.97 25.90
C ARG A 113 19.26 -0.59 25.16
N ARG A 114 19.32 -0.37 23.85
CA ARG A 114 18.15 -0.06 23.01
C ARG A 114 17.17 -1.24 22.97
N ALA A 115 17.67 -2.46 22.80
CA ALA A 115 16.86 -3.68 22.84
C ALA A 115 16.20 -3.87 24.21
N ALA A 116 16.92 -3.66 25.31
CA ALA A 116 16.39 -3.76 26.67
C ALA A 116 15.29 -2.73 26.94
N ILE A 117 15.47 -1.47 26.50
CA ILE A 117 14.44 -0.43 26.61
C ILE A 117 13.19 -0.82 25.81
N PHE A 118 13.36 -1.30 24.58
CA PHE A 118 12.25 -1.75 23.73
C PHE A 118 11.48 -2.92 24.38
N VAL A 119 12.18 -3.94 24.87
CA VAL A 119 11.57 -5.09 25.54
C VAL A 119 10.83 -4.66 26.81
N ALA A 120 11.45 -3.84 27.65
CA ALA A 120 10.84 -3.36 28.89
C ALA A 120 9.55 -2.57 28.61
N PHE A 121 9.62 -1.58 27.72
CA PHE A 121 8.46 -0.76 27.38
C PHE A 121 7.36 -1.56 26.65
N GLY A 122 7.75 -2.41 25.71
CA GLY A 122 6.81 -3.27 24.99
C GLY A 122 6.10 -4.25 25.92
N PHE A 123 6.79 -4.81 26.90
CA PHE A 123 6.16 -5.69 27.90
C PHE A 123 5.21 -4.91 28.83
N SER A 124 5.56 -3.68 29.22
CA SER A 124 4.66 -2.80 29.99
C SER A 124 3.42 -2.37 29.20
N LEU A 125 3.54 -2.17 27.89
CA LEU A 125 2.41 -1.82 27.02
C LEU A 125 1.56 -3.01 26.61
N ALA A 126 2.08 -4.24 26.62
CA ALA A 126 1.37 -5.42 26.17
C ALA A 126 0.00 -5.65 26.86
N PRO A 127 -0.17 -5.45 28.19
CA PRO A 127 -1.47 -5.47 28.84
C PRO A 127 -2.46 -4.45 28.26
N ILE A 128 -1.99 -3.23 27.96
CA ILE A 128 -2.80 -2.14 27.41
C ILE A 128 -3.24 -2.48 25.97
N LEU A 129 -2.32 -2.98 25.15
CA LEU A 129 -2.64 -3.42 23.79
C LEU A 129 -3.66 -4.56 23.78
N LYS A 130 -3.57 -5.48 24.75
CA LYS A 130 -4.54 -6.56 24.92
C LYS A 130 -5.93 -6.00 25.28
N THR A 131 -6.02 -5.06 26.21
CA THR A 131 -7.32 -4.59 26.73
C THR A 131 -8.00 -3.56 25.82
N LEU A 132 -7.27 -2.87 24.95
CA LEU A 132 -7.78 -1.74 24.14
C LEU A 132 -8.99 -2.12 23.27
N THR A 133 -8.92 -3.26 22.59
CA THR A 133 -10.00 -3.75 21.71
C THR A 133 -10.69 -5.00 22.26
N GLU A 134 -10.51 -5.27 23.56
CA GLU A 134 -11.03 -6.50 24.17
C GLU A 134 -12.56 -6.54 24.22
N THR A 135 -13.19 -5.38 24.41
CA THR A 135 -14.64 -5.19 24.52
C THR A 135 -15.37 -5.25 23.18
N ILE A 136 -14.64 -5.19 22.06
CA ILE A 136 -15.20 -5.27 20.72
C ILE A 136 -15.42 -6.75 20.34
N SER A 137 -16.48 -7.03 19.58
CA SER A 137 -16.81 -8.38 19.15
C SER A 137 -15.71 -9.00 18.27
N THR A 138 -15.51 -10.31 18.37
CA THR A 138 -14.45 -11.03 17.63
C THR A 138 -14.56 -10.89 16.12
N ASP A 139 -15.78 -10.95 15.60
CA ASP A 139 -16.03 -10.90 14.16
C ASP A 139 -15.70 -9.53 13.60
N THR A 140 -16.09 -8.46 14.32
CA THR A 140 -15.73 -7.09 13.96
C THR A 140 -14.22 -6.85 14.07
N VAL A 141 -13.55 -7.44 15.06
CA VAL A 141 -12.09 -7.32 15.19
C VAL A 141 -11.37 -7.95 13.99
N TYR A 142 -11.80 -9.14 13.56
CA TYR A 142 -11.23 -9.78 12.37
C TYR A 142 -11.52 -9.00 11.09
N ALA A 143 -12.75 -8.50 10.93
CA ALA A 143 -13.12 -7.67 9.78
C ALA A 143 -12.29 -6.38 9.72
N MET A 144 -12.14 -5.67 10.84
CA MET A 144 -11.34 -4.45 10.92
C MET A 144 -9.85 -4.73 10.68
N ALA A 145 -9.29 -5.80 11.26
CA ALA A 145 -7.90 -6.17 11.03
C ALA A 145 -7.63 -6.52 9.56
N ALA A 146 -8.51 -7.30 8.93
CA ALA A 146 -8.42 -7.62 7.51
C ALA A 146 -8.54 -6.35 6.65
N GLY A 147 -9.51 -5.49 6.93
CA GLY A 147 -9.68 -4.21 6.24
C GLY A 147 -8.46 -3.30 6.37
N MET A 148 -7.81 -3.29 7.52
CA MET A 148 -6.64 -2.46 7.79
C MET A 148 -5.34 -3.03 7.19
N LEU A 149 -5.23 -4.36 7.08
CA LEU A 149 -4.18 -5.00 6.28
C LEU A 149 -4.39 -4.75 4.77
N LEU A 150 -5.64 -4.77 4.29
CA LEU A 150 -5.94 -4.41 2.90
C LEU A 150 -5.64 -2.94 2.64
N LEU A 151 -6.02 -2.04 3.56
CA LEU A 151 -5.66 -0.62 3.48
C LEU A 151 -4.15 -0.45 3.45
N HIS A 152 -3.42 -1.15 4.33
CA HIS A 152 -1.97 -1.15 4.35
C HIS A 152 -1.38 -1.52 2.98
N LEU A 153 -1.86 -2.59 2.35
CA LEU A 153 -1.41 -3.03 1.02
C LEU A 153 -1.75 -2.01 -0.07
N VAL A 154 -2.96 -1.45 -0.08
CA VAL A 154 -3.39 -0.52 -1.13
C VAL A 154 -2.68 0.83 -1.02
N THR A 155 -2.45 1.33 0.19
CA THR A 155 -1.82 2.64 0.42
C THR A 155 -0.30 2.52 0.59
N HIS A 156 0.28 1.33 0.45
CA HIS A 156 1.72 1.16 0.52
C HIS A 156 2.38 1.83 -0.68
N ASP A 157 3.50 2.50 -0.43
CA ASP A 157 4.26 3.09 -1.51
C ASP A 157 5.14 2.03 -2.16
N TYR A 158 4.77 1.63 -3.38
CA TYR A 158 5.54 0.69 -4.19
C TYR A 158 6.49 1.40 -5.16
N SER A 159 6.42 2.73 -5.24
CA SER A 159 7.32 3.56 -6.06
C SER A 159 8.53 3.99 -5.23
N GLU A 160 9.64 4.34 -5.89
CA GLU A 160 10.81 4.94 -5.23
C GLU A 160 10.67 6.45 -5.01
N ASP A 161 9.48 6.99 -5.25
CA ASP A 161 9.19 8.42 -5.13
C ASP A 161 9.00 8.81 -3.66
N ALA A 162 10.02 9.44 -3.07
CA ALA A 162 10.10 9.77 -1.65
C ALA A 162 9.00 10.69 -1.07
N ASN A 163 7.98 11.07 -1.84
CA ASN A 163 6.98 12.08 -1.47
C ASN A 163 5.55 11.56 -1.36
N ASN A 164 5.38 10.28 -1.02
CA ASN A 164 4.06 9.70 -0.87
C ASN A 164 3.50 9.85 0.56
N ALA A 165 2.49 10.71 0.72
CA ALA A 165 1.79 10.92 1.99
C ALA A 165 1.04 9.66 2.48
N TRP A 166 0.74 8.71 1.58
CA TRP A 166 -0.02 7.48 1.89
C TRP A 166 0.80 6.45 2.68
N SER A 167 2.13 6.57 2.71
CA SER A 167 3.03 5.70 3.47
C SER A 167 2.72 5.67 4.97
N THR A 168 2.36 6.82 5.55
CA THR A 168 1.99 6.93 6.98
C THR A 168 0.67 6.23 7.26
N VAL A 169 -0.30 6.36 6.35
CA VAL A 169 -1.60 5.66 6.45
C VAL A 169 -1.38 4.16 6.38
N SER A 170 -0.51 3.71 5.46
CA SER A 170 -0.17 2.30 5.30
C SER A 170 0.41 1.71 6.59
N LEU A 171 1.42 2.35 7.19
CA LEU A 171 2.04 1.87 8.43
C LEU A 171 1.07 1.88 9.61
N ASN A 172 0.28 2.95 9.77
CA ASN A 172 -0.72 3.03 10.83
C ASN A 172 -1.81 1.96 10.68
N GLY A 173 -2.22 1.66 9.45
CA GLY A 173 -3.15 0.56 9.16
C GLY A 173 -2.61 -0.80 9.60
N ALA A 174 -1.36 -1.11 9.25
CA ALA A 174 -0.70 -2.35 9.66
C ALA A 174 -0.58 -2.47 11.20
N LEU A 175 -0.17 -1.40 11.87
CA LEU A 175 -0.07 -1.35 13.34
C LEU A 175 -1.44 -1.49 14.00
N PHE A 176 -2.47 -0.82 13.48
CA PHE A 176 -3.83 -0.94 14.00
C PHE A 176 -4.39 -2.36 13.84
N ALA A 177 -4.12 -3.02 12.72
CA ALA A 177 -4.47 -4.43 12.53
C ALA A 177 -3.79 -5.32 13.58
N ALA A 178 -2.52 -5.07 13.89
CA ALA A 178 -1.80 -5.80 14.93
C ALA A 178 -2.41 -5.59 16.32
N VAL A 179 -2.78 -4.36 16.67
CA VAL A 179 -3.45 -4.05 17.94
C VAL A 179 -4.83 -4.71 18.04
N CYS A 180 -5.60 -4.73 16.95
CA CYS A 180 -6.88 -5.44 16.89
C CYS A 180 -6.70 -6.94 17.16
N LEU A 181 -5.73 -7.58 16.50
CA LEU A 181 -5.48 -9.01 16.67
C LEU A 181 -4.90 -9.36 18.05
N ALA A 182 -4.09 -8.47 18.62
CA ALA A 182 -3.47 -8.66 19.93
C ALA A 182 -4.50 -8.93 21.05
N SER A 183 -5.64 -8.23 21.07
CA SER A 183 -6.67 -8.39 22.11
C SER A 183 -7.35 -9.77 22.14
N ARG A 184 -7.12 -10.60 21.12
CA ARG A 184 -7.68 -11.96 21.00
C ARG A 184 -6.68 -13.04 21.38
N LEU A 185 -5.47 -12.66 21.79
CA LEU A 185 -4.47 -13.61 22.27
C LEU A 185 -4.66 -13.91 23.77
N PRO A 186 -4.41 -15.16 24.21
CA PRO A 186 -4.75 -15.60 25.56
C PRO A 186 -3.91 -14.92 26.65
N GLY A 187 -2.64 -14.60 26.37
CA GLY A 187 -1.69 -14.09 27.37
C GLY A 187 -0.86 -12.89 26.90
N ILE A 188 -0.17 -12.26 27.85
CA ILE A 188 0.67 -11.07 27.62
C ILE A 188 1.90 -11.41 26.76
N GLY A 189 2.49 -12.60 26.93
CA GLY A 189 3.64 -13.06 26.15
C GLY A 189 3.37 -13.09 24.64
N PRO A 190 2.33 -13.80 24.17
CA PRO A 190 1.93 -13.79 22.77
C PRO A 190 1.60 -12.39 22.24
N VAL A 191 0.98 -11.51 23.05
CA VAL A 191 0.68 -10.12 22.66
C VAL A 191 1.97 -9.32 22.42
N PHE A 192 2.93 -9.44 23.32
CA PHE A 192 4.25 -8.85 23.15
C PHE A 192 4.96 -9.39 21.91
N ALA A 193 4.91 -10.70 21.68
CA ALA A 193 5.50 -11.35 20.51
C ALA A 193 4.86 -10.87 19.19
N LEU A 194 3.53 -10.80 19.13
CA LEU A 194 2.80 -10.29 17.97
C LEU A 194 3.12 -8.82 17.69
N SER A 195 3.18 -7.99 18.74
CA SER A 195 3.50 -6.56 18.61
C SER A 195 4.93 -6.35 18.13
N THR A 196 5.89 -7.13 18.65
CA THR A 196 7.29 -7.10 18.20
C THR A 196 7.41 -7.56 16.75
N LEU A 197 6.67 -8.60 16.36
CA LEU A 197 6.61 -9.09 15.00
C LEU A 197 6.03 -8.04 14.03
N ALA A 198 4.98 -7.32 14.43
CA ALA A 198 4.41 -6.25 13.64
C ALA A 198 5.43 -5.13 13.37
N VAL A 199 6.19 -4.73 14.38
CA VAL A 199 7.29 -3.76 14.22
C VAL A 199 8.38 -4.32 13.29
N ALA A 200 8.78 -5.57 13.47
CA ALA A 200 9.81 -6.18 12.63
C ALA A 200 9.38 -6.28 11.15
N LEU A 201 8.16 -6.74 10.87
CA LEU A 201 7.68 -6.99 9.51
C LEU A 201 7.26 -5.73 8.75
N PHE A 202 6.65 -4.75 9.44
CA PHE A 202 6.09 -3.57 8.78
C PHE A 202 6.96 -2.32 8.91
N LEU A 203 7.68 -2.13 10.02
CA LEU A 203 8.50 -0.94 10.23
C LEU A 203 9.96 -1.18 9.88
N LEU A 204 10.54 -2.31 10.30
CA LEU A 204 11.97 -2.56 10.15
C LEU A 204 12.33 -3.21 8.81
N ALA A 205 11.56 -4.20 8.36
CA ALA A 205 11.83 -4.90 7.10
C ALA A 205 11.88 -4.04 5.81
N PRO A 206 11.23 -2.87 5.68
CA PRO A 206 11.48 -1.98 4.54
C PRO A 206 12.76 -1.14 4.66
N LEU A 207 13.34 -1.03 5.86
CA LEU A 207 14.60 -0.29 6.10
C LEU A 207 15.85 -1.17 5.96
N LEU A 208 15.67 -2.50 6.00
CA LEU A 208 16.70 -3.53 5.81
C LEU A 208 16.70 -4.03 4.37
#